data_AF-A0A3C1E2F5-F1
#
_entry.id   AF-A0A3C1E2F5-F1
#
_cell.length_a   1.000
_cell.length_b   1.000
_cell.length_c   1.000
_cell.angle_alpha   90.00
_cell.angle_beta   90.00
_cell.angle_gamma   90.00
#
_symmetry.space_group_name_H-M   'P 1'
#
loop_
_entity.id
_entity.type
_entity.pdbx_description
1 polymer ?
#
loop_
_entity_poly.entity_id
_entity_poly.type
_entity_poly.pdbx_seq_one_letter_code
_entity_poly.pdbx_strand_id
1 'polypeptide(L)'
;MRDHGDDAYSRARRDPAFLEAVRKAYAGRRDVLNALWWMSHPAEAAPDGTPSPIDQLRDLQHRVFSADGDSAGDPHAILAIRDLEAELSAEREAITAAVQAADAGRDGHYFPSRTPVETAVGSAIPDEPGFAWTAEETVLPSEGRTRNLLVILGIVAALAAGFVVGTQVSVGRHPGRRTTHRSNPLVTLALLETAAKRSRRSS
;
A
#
# COMPACT_ATOMS: atom_id res chain seq x y z
N MET A 1 11.23 -4.40 -20.55
CA MET A 1 11.89 -3.10 -20.45
C MET A 1 10.79 -2.08 -20.20
N ARG A 2 10.52 -1.70 -18.93
CA ARG A 2 9.54 -0.65 -18.65
C ARG A 2 10.29 0.67 -18.82
N ASP A 3 9.79 1.50 -19.72
CA ASP A 3 10.34 2.82 -19.97
C ASP A 3 10.26 3.63 -18.66
N HIS A 4 11.41 4.03 -18.11
CA HIS A 4 11.48 4.83 -16.89
C HIS A 4 11.15 6.31 -17.17
N GLY A 5 10.86 6.69 -18.43
CA GLY A 5 10.56 8.05 -18.85
C GLY A 5 9.12 8.53 -18.63
N ASP A 6 8.17 7.64 -18.36
CA ASP A 6 6.74 7.96 -18.28
C ASP A 6 6.10 7.52 -16.95
N ASP A 7 6.71 7.87 -15.82
CA ASP A 7 6.01 7.75 -14.54
C ASP A 7 4.87 8.78 -14.43
N ALA A 8 3.83 8.44 -13.66
CA ALA A 8 2.63 9.25 -13.55
C ALA A 8 2.91 10.66 -12.99
N TYR A 9 3.93 10.79 -12.14
CA TYR A 9 4.42 12.07 -11.64
C TYR A 9 4.99 12.95 -12.76
N SER A 10 5.91 12.42 -13.57
CA SER A 10 6.52 13.13 -14.70
C SER A 10 5.51 13.50 -15.78
N ARG A 11 4.47 12.68 -15.97
CA ARG A 11 3.32 13.01 -16.82
C ARG A 11 2.48 14.14 -16.24
N ALA A 12 2.12 14.10 -14.96
CA ALA A 12 1.36 15.15 -14.30
C ALA A 12 2.05 16.52 -14.33
N ARG A 13 3.40 16.55 -14.33
CA ARG A 13 4.15 17.79 -14.51
C ARG A 13 4.11 18.37 -15.93
N ARG A 14 3.94 17.53 -16.94
CA ARG A 14 3.93 17.92 -18.37
C ARG A 14 2.52 18.11 -18.93
N ASP A 15 1.54 17.42 -18.36
CA ASP A 15 0.15 17.40 -18.81
C ASP A 15 -0.77 17.90 -17.67
N PRO A 16 -1.08 19.21 -17.62
CA PRO A 16 -1.96 19.77 -16.60
C PRO A 16 -3.37 19.17 -16.63
N ALA A 17 -3.87 18.75 -17.80
CA ALA A 17 -5.18 18.14 -17.91
C ALA A 17 -5.22 16.76 -17.23
N PHE A 18 -4.14 15.98 -17.36
CA PHE A 18 -3.98 14.74 -16.61
C PHE A 18 -3.94 15.00 -15.10
N LEU A 19 -3.19 16.00 -14.64
CA LEU A 19 -3.14 16.34 -13.21
C LEU A 19 -4.52 16.73 -12.65
N GLU A 20 -5.30 17.55 -13.38
CA GLU A 20 -6.67 17.90 -12.96
C GLU A 20 -7.59 16.67 -12.94
N ALA A 21 -7.48 15.77 -13.92
CA ALA A 21 -8.27 14.54 -13.95
C ALA A 21 -7.94 13.63 -12.75
N VAL A 22 -6.65 13.44 -12.43
CA VAL A 22 -6.22 12.70 -11.24
C VAL A 22 -6.73 13.39 -9.99
N ARG A 23 -6.55 14.71 -9.85
CA ARG A 23 -7.01 15.46 -8.67
C ARG A 23 -8.51 15.33 -8.45
N LYS A 24 -9.31 15.34 -9.52
CA LYS A 24 -10.76 15.16 -9.44
C LYS A 24 -11.16 13.75 -8.98
N ALA A 25 -10.42 12.73 -9.40
CA ALA A 25 -10.69 11.33 -9.04
C ALA A 25 -10.06 10.93 -7.69
N TYR A 26 -9.13 11.72 -7.18
CA TYR A 26 -8.37 11.40 -5.99
C TYR A 26 -9.17 11.58 -4.71
N ALA A 27 -9.37 10.49 -3.97
CA ALA A 27 -10.05 10.46 -2.68
C ALA A 27 -9.11 10.31 -1.47
N GLY A 28 -7.79 10.29 -1.71
CA GLY A 28 -6.78 10.23 -0.64
C GLY A 28 -6.64 11.55 0.10
N ARG A 29 -5.84 11.55 1.17
CA ARG A 29 -5.72 12.70 2.08
C ARG A 29 -4.47 13.55 1.87
N ARG A 30 -3.46 13.01 1.20
CA ARG A 30 -2.18 13.71 0.95
C ARG A 30 -2.28 14.56 -0.30
N ASP A 31 -1.29 15.42 -0.51
CA ASP A 31 -1.21 16.16 -1.76
C ASP A 31 -1.04 15.19 -2.95
N VAL A 32 -1.75 15.48 -4.05
CA VAL A 32 -1.79 14.60 -5.23
C VAL A 32 -0.41 14.45 -5.86
N LEU A 33 0.38 15.53 -5.96
CA LEU A 33 1.71 15.45 -6.57
C LEU A 33 2.66 14.66 -5.70
N ASN A 34 2.57 14.80 -4.38
CA ASN A 34 3.37 14.01 -3.44
C ASN A 34 2.96 12.53 -3.48
N ALA A 35 1.66 12.24 -3.55
CA ALA A 35 1.16 10.87 -3.70
C ALA A 35 1.65 10.22 -4.99
N LEU A 36 1.61 10.94 -6.12
CA LEU A 36 2.14 10.48 -7.40
C LEU A 36 3.66 10.26 -7.34
N TRP A 37 4.41 11.15 -6.68
CA TRP A 37 5.85 11.01 -6.49
C TRP A 37 6.20 9.73 -5.74
N TRP A 38 5.54 9.46 -4.60
CA TRP A 38 5.81 8.28 -3.78
C TRP A 38 5.40 6.95 -4.44
N MET A 39 4.62 6.96 -5.53
CA MET A 39 4.40 5.75 -6.31
C MET A 39 5.68 5.24 -6.97
N SER A 40 6.55 6.13 -7.44
CA SER A 40 7.85 5.79 -8.03
C SER A 40 9.01 5.91 -7.05
N HIS A 41 8.90 6.78 -6.04
CA HIS A 41 9.98 7.07 -5.07
C HIS A 41 9.50 6.89 -3.62
N PRO A 42 9.13 5.67 -3.19
CA PRO A 42 8.43 5.45 -1.92
C PRO A 42 9.25 5.78 -0.67
N ALA A 43 10.58 5.79 -0.75
CA ALA A 43 11.48 6.06 0.37
C ALA A 43 12.11 7.46 0.34
N GLU A 44 11.74 8.29 -0.63
CA GLU A 44 12.32 9.62 -0.79
C GLU A 44 11.34 10.70 -0.31
N ALA A 45 11.88 11.78 0.24
CA ALA A 45 11.09 12.97 0.49
C ALA A 45 10.48 13.48 -0.82
N ALA A 46 9.28 14.04 -0.74
CA ALA A 46 8.66 14.67 -1.89
C ALA A 46 9.44 15.93 -2.31
N PRO A 47 9.30 16.40 -3.55
CA PRO A 47 10.04 17.56 -4.05
C PRO A 47 9.77 18.89 -3.33
N ASP A 48 8.67 18.97 -2.58
CA ASP A 48 8.34 20.09 -1.69
C ASP A 48 9.00 19.98 -0.30
N GLY A 49 9.75 18.90 -0.05
CA GLY A 49 10.40 18.61 1.23
C GLY A 49 9.53 17.79 2.20
N THR A 50 8.30 17.42 1.83
CA THR A 50 7.44 16.59 2.68
C THR A 50 8.08 15.22 2.89
N PRO A 51 8.27 14.75 4.14
CA PRO A 51 8.94 13.48 4.41
C PRO A 51 8.12 12.30 3.89
N SER A 52 8.80 11.22 3.50
CA SER A 52 8.11 10.00 3.09
C SER A 52 7.35 9.40 4.27
N PRO A 53 6.12 8.92 4.05
CA PRO A 53 5.42 8.11 5.04
C PRO A 53 6.16 6.83 5.45
N ILE A 54 7.02 6.28 4.56
CA ILE A 54 7.86 5.13 4.88
C ILE A 54 8.93 5.48 5.91
N ASP A 55 9.41 6.72 5.94
CA ASP A 55 10.34 7.16 6.98
C ASP A 55 9.64 7.23 8.35
N GLN A 56 8.39 7.72 8.39
CA GLN A 56 7.58 7.70 9.62
C GLN A 56 7.36 6.28 10.14
N LEU A 57 7.13 5.32 9.24
CA LEU A 57 7.03 3.90 9.58
C LEU A 57 8.35 3.36 10.15
N ARG A 58 9.49 3.73 9.57
CA ARG A 58 10.81 3.34 10.06
C ARG A 58 11.09 3.91 11.45
N ASP A 59 10.73 5.16 11.70
CA ASP A 59 10.89 5.80 13.02
C ASP A 59 10.04 5.10 14.08
N LEU A 60 8.80 4.75 13.73
CA LEU A 60 7.91 3.97 14.58
C LEU A 60 8.49 2.57 14.89
N GLN A 61 8.99 1.87 13.88
CA GLN A 61 9.64 0.57 14.06
C GLN A 61 10.88 0.69 14.94
N HIS A 62 11.70 1.73 14.74
CA HIS A 62 12.87 1.98 15.57
C HIS A 62 12.48 2.16 17.05
N ARG A 63 11.39 2.86 17.36
CA ARG A 63 10.89 2.98 18.74
C ARG A 63 10.50 1.64 19.36
N VAL A 64 9.89 0.74 18.58
CA VAL A 64 9.53 -0.61 19.05
C VAL A 64 10.78 -1.44 19.39
N PHE A 65 11.85 -1.29 18.61
CA PHE A 65 13.08 -2.09 18.76
C PHE A 65 14.19 -1.40 19.57
N SER A 66 14.00 -0.15 20.01
CA SER A 66 14.99 0.57 20.82
C SER A 66 15.05 0.00 22.24
N ALA A 67 16.26 -0.06 22.81
CA ALA A 67 16.52 -0.61 24.15
C ALA A 67 15.79 0.14 25.30
N ASP A 68 15.31 1.36 25.05
CA ASP A 68 14.48 2.14 25.97
C ASP A 68 13.02 1.64 26.04
N GLY A 69 12.62 0.72 25.16
CA GLY A 69 11.35 0.01 25.23
C GLY A 69 11.38 -1.04 26.33
N ASP A 70 11.13 -0.62 27.57
CA ASP A 70 11.05 -1.44 28.78
C ASP A 70 10.40 -2.82 28.52
N SER A 71 11.24 -3.86 28.36
CA SER A 71 11.01 -5.33 28.26
C SER A 71 9.80 -5.89 27.46
N ALA A 72 8.90 -5.05 26.97
CA ALA A 72 7.61 -5.39 26.36
C ALA A 72 7.34 -4.60 25.05
N GLY A 73 8.23 -3.67 24.68
CA GLY A 73 8.05 -2.75 23.55
C GLY A 73 7.01 -1.66 23.82
N ASP A 74 7.04 -0.57 23.04
CA ASP A 74 6.04 0.50 23.13
C ASP A 74 4.71 0.06 22.47
N PRO A 75 3.65 -0.25 23.25
CA PRO A 75 2.38 -0.70 22.67
C PRO A 75 1.69 0.38 21.84
N HIS A 76 1.95 1.67 22.10
CA HIS A 76 1.43 2.76 21.29
C HIS A 76 2.12 2.81 19.92
N ALA A 77 3.42 2.53 19.86
CA ALA A 77 4.12 2.43 18.59
C ALA A 77 3.59 1.27 17.72
N ILE A 78 3.26 0.12 18.32
CA ILE A 78 2.67 -1.02 17.59
C ILE A 78 1.31 -0.65 16.97
N LEU A 79 0.44 0.04 17.73
CA LEU A 79 -0.85 0.50 17.20
C LEU A 79 -0.66 1.54 16.09
N ALA A 80 0.22 2.52 16.31
CA ALA A 80 0.51 3.55 15.32
C ALA A 80 1.12 2.99 14.02
N ILE A 81 1.92 1.91 14.08
CA ILE A 81 2.41 1.19 12.89
C ILE A 81 1.23 0.63 12.10
N ARG A 82 0.31 -0.07 12.76
CA ARG A 82 -0.85 -0.68 12.09
C ARG A 82 -1.75 0.36 11.45
N ASP A 83 -2.00 1.45 12.16
CA ASP A 83 -2.80 2.57 11.64
C ASP A 83 -2.11 3.18 10.42
N LEU A 84 -0.81 3.48 10.50
CA LEU A 84 -0.07 4.07 9.39
C LEU A 84 0.02 3.14 8.17
N GLU A 85 0.18 1.83 8.37
CA GLU A 85 0.16 0.84 7.29
C GLU A 85 -1.20 0.77 6.59
N ALA A 86 -2.29 0.79 7.37
CA ALA A 86 -3.66 0.83 6.82
C ALA A 86 -3.90 2.11 6.02
N GLU A 87 -3.44 3.26 6.54
CA GLU A 87 -3.50 4.53 5.82
C GLU A 87 -2.67 4.50 4.54
N LEU A 88 -1.48 3.91 4.55
CA LEU A 88 -0.63 3.78 3.37
C LEU A 88 -1.25 2.90 2.30
N SER A 89 -1.87 1.78 2.70
CA SER A 89 -2.60 0.92 1.76
C SER A 89 -3.75 1.67 1.11
N ALA A 90 -4.58 2.34 1.92
CA ALA A 90 -5.71 3.12 1.42
C ALA A 90 -5.27 4.26 0.49
N GLU A 91 -4.21 4.98 0.85
CA GLU A 91 -3.67 6.07 0.03
C GLU A 91 -3.15 5.55 -1.32
N ARG A 92 -2.46 4.39 -1.31
CA ARG A 92 -1.94 3.75 -2.52
C ARG A 92 -3.06 3.27 -3.44
N GLU A 93 -4.11 2.69 -2.89
CA GLU A 93 -5.30 2.29 -3.63
C GLU A 93 -5.99 3.52 -4.24
N ALA A 94 -6.17 4.58 -3.45
CA ALA A 94 -6.79 5.82 -3.91
C ALA A 94 -6.02 6.47 -5.07
N ILE A 95 -4.69 6.57 -4.98
CA ILE A 95 -3.91 7.19 -6.06
C ILE A 95 -3.86 6.31 -7.31
N THR A 96 -3.79 4.98 -7.14
CA THR A 96 -3.81 4.04 -8.27
C THR A 96 -5.15 4.10 -9.00
N ALA A 97 -6.27 4.13 -8.27
CA ALA A 97 -7.60 4.27 -8.84
C ALA A 97 -7.77 5.62 -9.56
N ALA A 98 -7.25 6.71 -8.99
CA ALA A 98 -7.31 8.04 -9.61
C ALA A 98 -6.53 8.12 -10.93
N VAL A 99 -5.34 7.52 -11.00
CA VAL A 99 -4.55 7.42 -12.23
C VAL A 99 -5.31 6.61 -13.30
N GLN A 100 -5.86 5.45 -12.94
CA GLN A 100 -6.65 4.63 -13.86
C GLN A 100 -7.89 5.35 -14.38
N ALA A 101 -8.60 6.09 -13.52
CA ALA A 101 -9.75 6.89 -13.91
C ALA A 101 -9.36 8.03 -14.88
N ALA A 102 -8.23 8.68 -14.63
CA ALA A 102 -7.70 9.73 -15.51
C ALA A 102 -7.30 9.17 -16.89
N ASP A 103 -6.74 7.97 -16.94
CA ASP A 103 -6.40 7.29 -18.20
C ASP A 103 -7.65 6.88 -18.98
N ALA A 104 -8.64 6.28 -18.33
CA ALA A 104 -9.90 5.89 -18.99
C ALA A 104 -10.67 7.10 -19.56
N GLY A 105 -10.59 8.27 -18.92
CA GLY A 105 -11.20 9.50 -19.42
C GLY A 105 -10.55 10.05 -20.70
N ARG A 106 -9.28 9.72 -20.96
CA ARG A 106 -8.56 10.12 -22.18
C ARG A 106 -9.01 9.30 -23.39
N ASP A 107 -9.19 8.00 -23.20
CA ASP A 107 -9.59 7.07 -24.26
C ASP A 107 -11.04 7.32 -24.73
N GLY A 108 -11.92 7.77 -23.82
CA GLY A 108 -13.30 8.14 -24.13
C GLY A 108 -13.46 9.36 -25.05
N HIS A 109 -12.42 10.19 -25.17
CA HIS A 109 -12.39 11.34 -26.10
C HIS A 109 -11.83 10.98 -27.48
N TYR A 110 -11.38 9.75 -27.70
CA TYR A 110 -11.15 9.22 -29.03
C TYR A 110 -12.50 8.92 -29.66
N PHE A 111 -13.15 9.95 -30.22
CA PHE A 111 -14.30 9.74 -31.10
C PHE A 111 -13.85 8.73 -32.16
N PRO A 112 -14.43 7.52 -32.24
CA PRO A 112 -14.26 6.73 -33.43
C PRO A 112 -14.93 7.55 -34.52
N SER A 113 -14.14 8.16 -35.40
CA SER A 113 -14.56 8.51 -36.74
C SER A 113 -15.01 7.21 -37.39
N ARG A 114 -16.24 6.78 -37.10
CA ARG A 114 -16.99 5.88 -37.94
C ARG A 114 -17.29 6.66 -39.20
N THR A 115 -16.30 6.78 -40.08
CA THR A 115 -16.64 6.77 -41.49
C THR A 115 -17.28 5.39 -41.72
N PRO A 116 -18.54 5.32 -42.15
CA PRO A 116 -19.07 4.05 -42.63
C PRO A 116 -18.23 3.68 -43.86
N VAL A 117 -17.33 2.71 -43.70
CA VAL A 117 -16.73 2.03 -44.85
C VAL A 117 -17.86 1.25 -45.49
N GLU A 118 -18.40 1.88 -46.52
CA GLU A 118 -19.25 1.29 -47.52
C GLU A 118 -18.54 0.10 -48.14
N THR A 119 -19.29 -0.98 -48.21
CA THR A 119 -18.98 -2.30 -48.74
C THR A 119 -18.21 -2.25 -50.06
N ALA A 120 -16.97 -2.74 -50.07
CA ALA A 120 -16.29 -3.17 -51.29
C ALA A 120 -15.89 -4.64 -51.14
N VAL A 121 -16.72 -5.48 -51.76
CA VAL A 121 -16.50 -6.89 -52.05
C VAL A 121 -15.25 -7.05 -52.93
N GLY A 122 -14.37 -8.01 -52.64
CA GLY A 122 -13.44 -8.50 -53.67
C GLY A 122 -12.18 -9.23 -53.20
N SER A 123 -12.17 -10.53 -53.47
CA SER A 123 -11.01 -11.36 -53.89
C SER A 123 -9.90 -11.77 -52.90
N ALA A 124 -9.97 -13.06 -52.57
CA ALA A 124 -8.99 -14.12 -52.90
C ALA A 124 -7.53 -14.02 -52.40
N ILE A 125 -7.16 -15.04 -51.61
CA ILE A 125 -5.82 -15.47 -51.18
C ILE A 125 -4.96 -15.93 -52.39
N PRO A 126 -3.61 -15.96 -52.35
CA PRO A 126 -2.89 -17.09 -51.74
C PRO A 126 -1.58 -16.74 -50.96
N ASP A 127 -1.17 -17.72 -50.15
CA ASP A 127 0.14 -17.93 -49.51
C ASP A 127 1.36 -17.59 -50.40
N GLU A 128 2.49 -17.23 -49.77
CA GLU A 128 3.82 -17.83 -50.03
C GLU A 128 4.82 -17.37 -48.91
N PRO A 129 5.91 -18.14 -48.69
CA PRO A 129 6.63 -18.24 -47.43
C PRO A 129 7.97 -17.48 -47.39
N GLY A 130 8.52 -17.36 -46.18
CA GLY A 130 9.96 -17.40 -45.95
C GLY A 130 10.70 -16.07 -45.96
N PHE A 131 10.99 -15.55 -44.77
CA PHE A 131 12.27 -14.86 -44.53
C PHE A 131 12.68 -15.04 -43.07
N ALA A 132 13.50 -16.06 -42.84
CA ALA A 132 14.23 -16.24 -41.59
C ALA A 132 15.37 -15.22 -41.55
N TRP A 133 15.26 -14.22 -40.68
CA TRP A 133 16.41 -13.43 -40.23
C TRP A 133 16.84 -13.97 -38.87
N THR A 134 17.86 -14.84 -38.87
CA THR A 134 18.68 -15.11 -37.69
C THR A 134 19.74 -14.01 -37.61
N ALA A 135 19.45 -12.95 -36.87
CA ALA A 135 20.46 -12.01 -36.41
C ALA A 135 20.88 -12.44 -34.99
N GLU A 136 21.88 -13.32 -34.97
CA GLU A 136 22.70 -13.60 -33.81
C GLU A 136 23.62 -12.38 -33.63
N GLU A 137 23.26 -11.44 -32.75
CA GLU A 137 24.13 -10.31 -32.39
C GLU A 137 24.28 -10.22 -30.88
N THR A 138 25.29 -10.96 -30.41
CA THR A 138 26.28 -10.57 -29.39
C THR A 138 25.81 -9.58 -28.33
N VAL A 139 25.15 -10.09 -27.29
CA VAL A 139 24.95 -9.36 -26.03
C VAL A 139 26.27 -9.33 -25.26
N LEU A 140 26.98 -8.22 -25.30
CA LEU A 140 27.98 -7.87 -24.29
C LEU A 140 27.24 -7.45 -23.00
N PRO A 141 27.62 -7.97 -21.81
CA PRO A 141 26.98 -7.59 -20.57
C PRO A 141 27.44 -6.18 -20.16
N SER A 142 26.52 -5.21 -20.19
CA SER A 142 26.71 -3.94 -19.49
C SER A 142 26.62 -4.17 -17.99
N GLU A 143 27.76 -4.16 -17.33
CA GLU A 143 27.87 -4.02 -15.88
C GLU A 143 27.14 -2.77 -15.40
N GLY A 144 26.46 -2.89 -14.26
CA GLY A 144 26.36 -1.76 -13.34
C GLY A 144 24.97 -1.22 -13.02
N ARG A 145 23.92 -2.04 -12.79
CA ARG A 145 22.78 -1.60 -11.95
C ARG A 145 21.87 -2.71 -11.41
N THR A 146 22.42 -3.74 -10.76
CA THR A 146 21.61 -4.88 -10.25
C THR A 146 21.92 -5.27 -8.79
N ARG A 147 22.38 -4.33 -7.95
CA ARG A 147 22.57 -4.64 -6.51
C ARG A 147 21.31 -4.53 -5.65
N ASN A 148 20.28 -3.80 -6.08
CA ASN A 148 19.07 -3.60 -5.26
C ASN A 148 17.91 -4.56 -5.56
N LEU A 149 17.98 -5.32 -6.67
CA LEU A 149 16.87 -6.19 -7.09
C LEU A 149 16.95 -7.60 -6.46
N LEU A 150 18.14 -8.06 -6.08
CA LEU A 150 18.32 -9.32 -5.35
C LEU A 150 17.87 -9.24 -3.89
N VAL A 151 17.90 -8.06 -3.28
CA VAL A 151 17.45 -7.87 -1.88
C VAL A 151 15.92 -7.98 -1.78
N ILE A 152 15.18 -7.46 -2.77
CA ILE A 152 13.71 -7.53 -2.78
C ILE A 152 13.23 -8.98 -3.02
N LEU A 153 13.90 -9.74 -3.90
CA LEU A 153 13.53 -11.14 -4.16
C LEU A 153 13.89 -12.07 -3.00
N GLY A 154 14.99 -11.80 -2.27
CA GLY A 154 15.39 -12.57 -1.09
C GLY A 154 14.43 -12.45 0.09
N ILE A 155 13.84 -11.27 0.32
CA ILE A 155 12.90 -11.04 1.44
C ILE A 155 11.56 -11.76 1.20
N VAL A 156 11.07 -11.79 -0.05
CA VAL A 156 9.83 -12.50 -0.38
C VAL A 156 9.99 -14.02 -0.25
N ALA A 157 11.17 -14.57 -0.58
CA ALA A 157 11.44 -16.00 -0.38
C ALA A 157 11.63 -16.38 1.10
N ALA A 158 12.21 -15.50 1.93
CA ALA A 158 12.37 -15.74 3.36
C ALA A 158 11.04 -15.74 4.14
N LEU A 159 10.06 -14.94 3.72
CA LEU A 159 8.74 -14.90 4.36
C LEU A 159 7.87 -16.12 4.03
N ALA A 160 8.12 -16.82 2.93
CA ALA A 160 7.40 -18.04 2.57
C ALA A 160 7.87 -19.29 3.35
N ALA A 161 9.11 -19.30 3.85
CA ALA A 161 9.68 -20.44 4.60
C ALA A 161 9.41 -20.39 6.12
N GLY A 162 8.89 -19.28 6.65
CA GLY A 162 8.79 -19.03 8.09
C GLY A 162 7.43 -19.32 8.75
N PHE A 163 6.48 -19.97 8.07
CA PHE A 163 5.10 -20.16 8.58
C PHE A 163 4.69 -21.63 8.78
N VAL A 164 5.60 -22.48 9.31
CA VAL A 164 5.29 -23.90 9.66
C VAL A 164 5.63 -24.26 11.11
N VAL A 165 5.68 -23.28 12.02
CA VAL A 165 5.83 -23.58 13.46
C VAL A 165 4.74 -22.89 14.26
N GLY A 166 3.77 -23.67 14.75
CA GLY A 166 3.02 -23.30 15.94
C GLY A 166 1.49 -23.31 15.88
N THR A 167 0.84 -24.34 15.33
CA THR A 167 -0.61 -24.56 15.56
C THR A 167 -0.92 -25.98 16.06
N GLN A 168 -0.35 -26.33 17.22
CA GLN A 168 -0.89 -27.43 18.03
C GLN A 168 -0.82 -27.05 19.51
N VAL A 169 -1.68 -26.13 19.93
CA VAL A 169 -2.04 -25.99 21.35
C VAL A 169 -3.54 -26.05 21.50
N SER A 170 -3.96 -27.13 22.14
CA SER A 170 -5.17 -27.31 22.94
C SER A 170 -6.51 -27.33 22.23
N VAL A 171 -7.08 -28.55 22.07
CA VAL A 171 -8.42 -28.88 22.59
C VAL A 171 -8.46 -30.38 22.91
N GLY A 172 -8.77 -30.77 24.16
CA GLY A 172 -8.92 -32.21 24.45
C GLY A 172 -9.23 -32.71 25.87
N ARG A 173 -10.20 -32.11 26.57
CA ARG A 173 -11.03 -32.71 27.65
C ARG A 173 -10.46 -33.01 29.06
N HIS A 174 -11.04 -32.27 30.01
CA HIS A 174 -11.47 -32.65 31.37
C HIS A 174 -12.04 -34.10 31.46
N PRO A 175 -11.99 -34.83 32.61
CA PRO A 175 -12.48 -34.34 33.91
C PRO A 175 -11.72 -34.82 35.17
N GLY A 176 -11.67 -33.99 36.22
CA GLY A 176 -10.99 -34.33 37.47
C GLY A 176 -11.52 -33.58 38.67
N ARG A 177 -12.78 -33.86 39.01
CA ARG A 177 -13.51 -33.46 40.23
C ARG A 177 -12.66 -33.67 41.51
N ARG A 178 -12.51 -32.64 42.36
CA ARG A 178 -12.71 -32.73 43.82
C ARG A 178 -12.76 -31.35 44.49
N THR A 179 -13.76 -31.26 45.34
CA THR A 179 -14.25 -30.18 46.19
C THR A 179 -13.38 -29.94 47.42
N THR A 180 -13.27 -28.69 47.88
CA THR A 180 -13.29 -28.23 49.29
C THR A 180 -13.36 -26.70 49.27
N HIS A 181 -14.54 -26.11 49.43
CA HIS A 181 -15.03 -25.56 50.69
C HIS A 181 -14.05 -24.61 51.40
N ARG A 182 -14.15 -23.30 51.15
CA ARG A 182 -14.08 -22.31 52.23
C ARG A 182 -14.85 -21.05 51.87
N SER A 183 -15.97 -20.91 52.55
CA SER A 183 -16.76 -19.70 52.70
C SER A 183 -15.90 -18.54 53.22
N ASN A 184 -16.10 -17.34 52.69
CA ASN A 184 -16.20 -16.16 53.54
C ASN A 184 -17.08 -15.08 52.88
N PRO A 185 -18.23 -14.72 53.50
CA PRO A 185 -19.05 -13.59 53.10
C PRO A 185 -18.59 -12.29 53.79
N LEU A 186 -19.15 -11.15 53.34
CA LEU A 186 -19.14 -9.81 53.95
C LEU A 186 -17.99 -8.86 53.56
N VAL A 187 -18.26 -7.99 52.58
CA VAL A 187 -18.16 -6.51 52.59
C VAL A 187 -19.02 -6.06 51.38
N THR A 188 -20.31 -5.73 51.45
CA THR A 188 -21.03 -4.65 52.15
C THR A 188 -20.46 -3.23 51.91
N LEU A 189 -21.19 -2.46 51.10
CA LEU A 189 -21.34 -0.98 51.08
C LEU A 189 -20.22 -0.08 50.53
N ALA A 190 -20.46 0.47 49.33
CA ALA A 190 -20.34 1.89 48.93
C ALA A 190 -20.78 1.98 47.45
N LEU A 191 -22.06 2.16 47.07
CA LEU A 191 -22.99 3.28 47.29
C LEU A 191 -22.42 4.67 46.91
N LEU A 192 -22.97 5.20 45.80
CA LEU A 192 -23.21 6.60 45.43
C LEU A 192 -22.20 7.68 45.88
N GLU A 193 -21.46 8.26 44.92
CA GLU A 193 -21.11 9.69 44.85
C GLU A 193 -20.19 9.87 43.62
N THR A 194 -20.57 10.46 42.49
CA THR A 194 -20.61 11.92 42.31
C THR A 194 -21.17 12.24 40.91
N ALA A 195 -22.50 12.32 40.80
CA ALA A 195 -23.19 12.94 39.67
C ALA A 195 -23.76 14.29 40.12
N ALA A 196 -22.89 15.28 40.37
CA ALA A 196 -23.32 16.65 40.68
C ALA A 196 -22.18 17.67 40.50
N LYS A 197 -21.79 17.96 39.27
CA LYS A 197 -21.03 19.19 38.97
C LYS A 197 -21.42 19.82 37.65
N ARG A 198 -22.74 19.92 37.44
CA ARG A 198 -23.37 20.86 36.51
C ARG A 198 -24.00 21.97 37.37
N SER A 199 -23.90 23.21 36.91
CA SER A 199 -24.53 24.41 37.50
C SER A 199 -23.74 25.12 38.59
N ARG A 200 -22.81 26.00 38.18
CA ARG A 200 -22.50 27.31 38.80
C ARG A 200 -21.28 27.93 38.12
N ARG A 201 -21.52 28.73 37.08
CA ARG A 201 -20.78 29.97 36.76
C ARG A 201 -21.40 30.61 35.51
N SER A 202 -22.57 31.18 35.72
CA SER A 202 -23.12 32.28 34.92
C SER A 202 -23.51 33.35 35.93
N SER A 203 -22.65 34.34 36.10
CA SER A 203 -22.95 35.68 36.61
C SER A 203 -21.80 36.57 36.19
#